data_AF-A0A7C6LZQ8-F1
#
_entry.id   AF-A0A7C6LZQ8-F1
#
_cell.length_a   1.000
_cell.length_b   1.000
_cell.length_c   1.000
_cell.angle_alpha   90.00
_cell.angle_beta   90.00
_cell.angle_gamma   90.00
#
_symmetry.space_group_name_H-M   'P 1'
#
loop_
_entity.id
_entity.type
_entity.pdbx_description
1 polymer ?
#
loop_
_entity_poly.entity_id
_entity_poly.type
_entity_poly.pdbx_seq_one_letter_code
_entity_poly.pdbx_strand_id
1 'polypeptide(L)' 'LNGLGIAIISTSQGVMTDREARKANVGGEVIAYVW' A
#
# COMPACT_ATOMS: atom_id res chain seq x y z
N LEU A 1 -1.73 2.70 -15.44
CA LEU A 1 -2.35 3.57 -14.41
C LEU A 1 -1.29 4.56 -13.95
N ASN A 2 -1.35 5.81 -14.40
CA ASN A 2 -0.33 6.87 -14.22
C ASN A 2 -0.17 7.35 -12.76
N GLY A 3 -0.06 6.44 -11.78
CA GLY A 3 0.10 6.78 -10.36
C GLY A 3 -1.11 7.40 -9.67
N LEU A 4 -2.28 7.38 -10.31
CA LEU A 4 -3.56 7.86 -9.76
C LEU A 4 -4.27 6.84 -8.86
N GLY A 5 -3.96 5.55 -9.01
CA GLY A 5 -4.52 4.50 -8.16
C GLY A 5 -3.75 4.35 -6.85
N ILE A 6 -4.46 3.90 -5.82
CA ILE A 6 -3.90 3.59 -4.49
C ILE A 6 -4.01 2.08 -4.28
N ALA A 7 -2.91 1.43 -3.90
CA ALA A 7 -2.97 0.06 -3.41
C ALA A 7 -3.03 0.09 -1.87
N ILE A 8 -3.97 -0.65 -1.30
CA ILE A 8 -4.08 -0.83 0.15
C ILE A 8 -3.30 -2.09 0.51
N ILE A 9 -2.35 -1.96 1.43
CA ILE A 9 -1.42 -3.01 1.83
C ILE A 9 -1.61 -3.32 3.31
N SER A 10 -1.86 -4.58 3.63
CA SER A 10 -1.80 -5.12 4.99
C SER A 10 -0.34 -5.42 5.35
N THR A 11 0.21 -4.73 6.34
CA THR A 11 1.60 -4.88 6.79
C THR A 11 1.66 -5.33 8.25
N SER A 12 2.85 -5.71 8.73
CA SER A 12 3.07 -6.01 10.16
C SER A 12 2.89 -4.81 11.10
N GLN A 13 2.76 -3.59 10.56
CA GLN A 13 2.54 -2.35 11.31
C GLN A 13 1.10 -1.82 11.13
N GLY A 14 0.20 -2.61 10.54
CA GLY A 14 -1.17 -2.23 10.24
C GLY A 14 -1.43 -2.06 8.74
N VAL A 15 -2.64 -1.60 8.42
CA VAL A 15 -3.07 -1.36 7.04
C VAL A 15 -2.66 0.03 6.61
N MET A 16 -2.03 0.17 5.45
CA MET A 16 -1.55 1.44 4.91
C MET A 16 -1.54 1.46 3.39
N THR A 17 -1.33 2.63 2.79
CA THR A 17 -1.19 2.78 1.34
C THR A 17 0.17 2.29 0.84
N ASP A 18 0.29 1.98 -0.45
CA ASP A 18 1.57 1.61 -1.07
C ASP A 18 2.66 2.67 -0.92
N ARG A 19 2.28 3.95 -0.86
CA ARG A 19 3.21 5.06 -0.63
C ARG A 19 3.75 5.06 0.80
N GLU A 20 2.88 4.83 1.78
CA GLU A 20 3.26 4.73 3.19
C GLU A 20 4.13 3.51 3.45
N ALA A 21 3.78 2.35 2.90
CA ALA A 21 4.56 1.12 3.02
C ALA A 21 5.97 1.28 2.46
N ARG A 22 6.11 1.91 1.28
CA ARG A 22 7.43 2.23 0.69
C ARG A 22 8.22 3.20 1.55
N LYS A 23 7.58 4.25 2.09
CA LYS A 23 8.24 5.23 2.96
C LYS A 23 8.74 4.60 4.27
N ALA A 24 7.95 3.68 4.83
CA ALA A 24 8.31 2.94 6.04
C ALA A 24 9.25 1.75 5.77
N ASN A 25 9.58 1.47 4.50
CA ASN A 25 10.39 0.34 4.06
C ASN A 25 9.88 -1.02 4.59
N VAL A 26 8.56 -1.20 4.56
CA VAL A 26 7.88 -2.43 4.96
C VAL A 26 7.11 -3.03 3.79
N GLY A 27 7.11 -4.36 3.73
CA GLY A 27 6.28 -5.13 2.80
C GLY A 27 4.95 -5.56 3.42
N GLY A 28 4.16 -6.28 2.64
CA GLY A 28 2.87 -6.79 3.08
C GLY A 28 2.07 -7.40 1.94
N GLU A 29 0.84 -7.77 2.25
CA GLU A 29 -0.12 -8.30 1.29
C GLU A 29 -0.95 -7.15 0.70
N VAL A 30 -1.08 -7.10 -0.62
CA VAL A 30 -1.99 -6.13 -1.26
C VAL A 30 -3.41 -6.68 -1.17
N ILE A 31 -4.29 -5.95 -0.49
CA ILE A 31 -5.65 -6.42 -0.20
C ILE A 31 -6.71 -5.75 -1.07
N ALA A 32 -6.41 -4.57 -1.64
CA ALA A 32 -7.32 -3.88 -2.53
C ALA A 32 -6.59 -2.85 -3.41
N TYR A 33 -7.22 -2.52 -4.53
CA TYR A 33 -6.85 -1.40 -5.39
C TYR A 33 -8.04 -0.45 -5.54
N VAL A 34 -7.75 0.84 -5.45
CA VAL A 34 -8.71 1.91 -5.75
C VAL A 34 -8.19 2.67 -6.97
N TRP A 35 -9.06 2.93 -7.95
CA TRP A 35 -8.73 3.65 -9.19
C TRP A 35 -9.61 4.88 -9.39
#